data_AF-A0A917KP54-F1
#
_entry.id   AF-A0A917KP54-F1
#
_cell.length_a   1.000
_cell.length_b   1.000
_cell.length_c   1.000
_cell.angle_alpha   90.00
_cell.angle_beta   90.00
_cell.angle_gamma   90.00
#
_symmetry.space_group_name_H-M   'P 1'
#
loop_
_entity.id
_entity.type
_entity.pdbx_description
1 polymer ?
#
loop_
_entity_poly.entity_id
_entity_poly.type
_entity_poly.pdbx_seq_one_letter_code
_entity_poly.pdbx_strand_id
1 'polypeptide(L)' 'MTREERLAILGPETVAKIHARVKEAPEPSDELVEELRRIMTNPAGEIPTSRPAVGRSGNGAVEVHG' A
#
# COMPACT_ATOMS: atom_id res chain seq x y z
N MET A 1 2.80 10.76 -21.92
CA MET A 1 1.98 9.55 -21.80
C MET A 1 0.52 9.94 -21.59
N THR A 2 -0.36 9.58 -22.52
CA THR A 2 -1.80 9.89 -22.48
C THR A 2 -2.55 8.90 -21.59
N ARG A 3 -3.82 9.20 -21.30
CA ARG A 3 -4.70 8.27 -20.56
C ARG A 3 -4.92 6.98 -21.33
N GLU A 4 -5.06 7.08 -22.65
CA GLU A 4 -5.26 5.94 -23.56
C GLU A 4 -4.03 5.05 -23.60
N GLU A 5 -2.83 5.62 -23.70
CA GLU A 5 -1.56 4.89 -23.63
C GLU A 5 -1.40 4.15 -22.30
N ARG A 6 -1.85 4.74 -21.17
CA ARG A 6 -1.82 4.08 -19.86
C ARG A 6 -2.80 2.92 -19.78
N LEU A 7 -4.01 3.12 -20.28
CA LEU A 7 -5.03 2.07 -20.31
C LEU A 7 -4.62 0.91 -21.22
N ALA A 8 -3.86 1.17 -22.29
CA ALA A 8 -3.36 0.12 -23.19
C ALA A 8 -2.41 -0.88 -22.51
N ILE A 9 -1.71 -0.50 -21.42
CA ILE A 9 -0.77 -1.40 -20.73
C ILE A 9 -1.50 -2.54 -20.01
N LEU A 10 -2.53 -2.21 -19.22
CA LEU A 10 -3.21 -3.17 -18.34
C LEU A 10 -4.62 -3.53 -18.83
N GLY A 11 -5.20 -2.72 -19.70
CA GLY A 11 -6.59 -2.80 -20.14
C GLY A 11 -7.57 -2.15 -19.16
N PRO A 12 -8.73 -1.68 -19.65
CA PRO A 12 -9.72 -0.97 -18.85
C PRO A 12 -10.33 -1.84 -17.73
N GLU A 13 -10.52 -3.15 -17.97
CA GLU A 13 -11.08 -4.05 -16.96
C GLU A 13 -10.13 -4.26 -15.77
N THR A 14 -8.84 -4.46 -16.05
CA THR A 14 -7.82 -4.64 -15.01
C THR A 14 -7.71 -3.38 -14.16
N VAL A 15 -7.70 -2.20 -14.80
CA VAL A 15 -7.69 -0.91 -14.11
C VAL A 15 -8.94 -0.74 -13.24
N ALA A 16 -10.13 -1.11 -13.73
CA ALA A 16 -11.35 -1.07 -12.93
C ALA A 16 -11.28 -1.98 -11.69
N LYS A 17 -10.73 -3.20 -11.83
CA LYS A 17 -10.51 -4.12 -10.70
C LYS A 17 -9.54 -3.55 -9.66
N ILE A 18 -8.46 -2.90 -10.10
CA ILE A 18 -7.51 -2.22 -9.21
C ILE A 18 -8.23 -1.10 -8.44
N HIS A 19 -8.97 -0.23 -9.13
CA HIS A 19 -9.71 0.85 -8.48
C HIS A 19 -10.74 0.35 -7.47
N ALA A 20 -11.45 -0.74 -7.78
CA ALA A 20 -12.38 -1.35 -6.84
C ALA A 20 -11.68 -1.79 -5.54
N ARG A 21 -10.53 -2.47 -5.66
CA ARG A 21 -9.74 -2.91 -4.49
C ARG A 21 -9.12 -1.75 -3.73
N VAL A 22 -8.61 -0.73 -4.41
CA VAL A 22 -8.06 0.47 -3.75
C VAL A 22 -9.13 1.20 -2.95
N LYS A 23 -10.37 1.28 -3.45
CA LYS A 23 -11.48 1.92 -2.75
C LYS A 23 -11.89 1.21 -1.46
N GLU A 24 -11.63 -0.10 -1.36
CA GLU A 24 -11.88 -0.88 -0.14
C GLU A 24 -10.82 -0.62 0.95
N ALA A 25 -9.66 -0.07 0.58
CA ALA A 25 -8.60 0.23 1.54
C ALA A 25 -8.93 1.50 2.34
N PRO A 26 -8.58 1.55 3.64
CA PRO A 26 -8.66 2.78 4.41
C PRO A 26 -7.69 3.81 3.85
N GLU A 27 -8.05 5.10 3.98
CA GLU A 27 -7.13 6.18 3.66
C GLU A 27 -5.87 6.09 4.53
N PRO A 28 -4.68 6.30 3.97
CA PRO A 28 -3.44 6.30 4.74
C PRO A 28 -3.39 7.50 5.68
N SER A 29 -2.69 7.35 6.81
CA SER A 29 -2.38 8.48 7.68
C SER A 29 -1.38 9.42 7.03
N ASP A 30 -1.45 10.72 7.35
CA ASP A 30 -0.49 11.73 6.87
C ASP A 30 0.96 11.37 7.19
N GLU A 31 1.24 10.81 8.38
CA GLU A 31 2.60 10.39 8.78
C GLU A 31 3.19 9.36 7.81
N LEU A 32 2.39 8.35 7.43
CA LEU A 32 2.78 7.32 6.46
C LEU A 32 3.02 7.92 5.05
N VAL A 33 2.17 8.87 4.64
CA VAL A 33 2.33 9.54 3.33
C VAL A 33 3.64 10.33 3.28
N GLU A 34 4.00 11.04 4.36
CA GLU A 34 5.26 11.79 4.43
C GLU A 34 6.48 10.86 4.50
N GLU A 35 6.39 9.72 5.20
CA GLU A 35 7.45 8.70 5.18
C GLU A 35 7.69 8.16 3.77
N LEU A 36 6.62 7.78 3.06
CA LEU A 36 6.70 7.30 1.69
C LEU A 36 7.25 8.37 0.74
N ARG A 37 6.81 9.63 0.88
CA ARG A 37 7.32 10.74 0.08
C ARG A 37 8.84 10.89 0.24
N ARG A 38 9.35 10.81 1.48
CA ARG A 38 10.80 10.90 1.76
C ARG A 38 11.56 9.77 1.06
N ILE A 39 11.08 8.52 1.17
CA ILE A 39 11.71 7.35 0.54
C ILE A 39 11.73 7.50 -0.98
N MET A 40 10.60 7.86 -1.58
CA MET A 40 10.46 7.93 -3.03
C MET A 40 11.18 9.12 -3.67
N THR A 41 11.44 10.19 -2.91
CA THR A 41 12.13 11.40 -3.40
C THR A 41 13.65 11.25 -3.41
N ASN A 42 14.22 10.43 -2.52
CA ASN A 42 15.64 10.10 -2.51
C ASN A 42 15.84 8.58 -2.44
N PRO A 43 15.56 7.84 -3.53
CA PRO A 43 15.58 6.38 -3.52
C PRO A 43 16.98 5.77 -3.31
N ALA A 44 18.05 6.56 -3.49
CA ALA A 44 19.43 6.17 -3.19
C ALA A 44 19.91 6.62 -1.80
N GLY A 45 19.06 7.32 -1.02
CA GLY A 45 19.35 7.75 0.34
C GLY A 45 19.17 6.64 1.37
N GLU A 46 19.60 6.90 2.61
CA GLU A 46 19.36 5.97 3.72
C GLU A 46 17.87 5.67 3.87
N ILE A 47 17.52 4.38 3.84
CA ILE A 47 16.15 3.93 4.08
C ILE A 47 15.85 4.19 5.56
N PRO A 48 14.82 4.99 5.90
CA PRO A 48 14.42 5.20 7.27
C PRO A 48 14.05 3.86 7.91
N THR A 49 14.57 3.59 9.11
CA THR A 49 14.11 2.43 9.89
C THR A 49 12.71 2.71 10.38
N SER A 50 11.72 2.05 9.77
CA SER A 50 10.32 2.19 10.17
C SER A 50 10.17 1.81 11.64
N ARG A 51 9.56 2.71 12.43
CA ARG A 51 9.20 2.42 13.82
C ARG A 51 8.15 1.30 13.81
N PRO A 52 8.27 0.25 14.65
CA PRO A 52 7.26 -0.80 14.66
C PRO A 52 5.88 -0.20 14.95
N ALA A 53 4.96 -0.40 14.01
CA ALA A 53 3.57 -0.03 14.20
C ALA A 53 3.04 -0.78 15.43
N VAL A 54 2.67 -0.04 16.47
CA VAL A 54 1.95 -0.61 17.62
C VAL A 54 0.70 -1.30 17.07
N GLY A 55 0.70 -2.63 17.19
CA GLY A 55 -0.25 -3.49 16.49
C GLY A 55 -1.68 -3.29 16.95
N ARG A 56 -2.61 -3.41 16.00
CA ARG A 56 -3.95 -3.93 16.28
C ARG A 56 -3.94 -5.43 15.98
N SER A 57 -3.43 -6.22 16.92
CA SER A 57 -3.71 -7.67 16.94
C SER A 57 -5.04 -7.87 17.65
N GLY A 58 -6.09 -8.13 16.87
CA GLY A 58 -7.39 -8.58 17.33
C GLY A 58 -7.67 -9.97 16.75
N ASN A 59 -7.61 -10.97 17.63
CA ASN A 59 -8.22 -12.31 17.59
C ASN A 59 -7.75 -13.39 16.59
N GLY A 60 -7.43 -14.55 17.17
CA GLY A 60 -7.46 -15.85 16.52
C GLY A 60 -6.63 -16.93 17.24
N ALA A 61 -7.03 -17.31 18.45
CA ALA A 61 -6.48 -18.50 19.11
C ALA A 61 -6.80 -19.76 18.27
N VAL A 62 -5.78 -20.56 17.97
CA VAL A 62 -5.94 -21.98 17.63
C VAL A 62 -4.87 -22.74 18.41
N GLU A 63 -5.27 -23.31 19.53
CA GLU A 63 -4.51 -24.36 20.20
C GLU A 63 -4.60 -25.63 19.34
N VAL A 64 -3.46 -26.23 19.00
CA VAL A 64 -3.41 -27.60 18.47
C VAL A 64 -2.52 -28.40 19.43
N HIS A 65 -3.18 -29.24 20.22
CA HIS A 65 -2.55 -30.28 21.02
C HIS A 65 -2.03 -31.39 20.11
N GLY A 66 -0.82 -31.89 20.42
CA GLY A 66 -0.25 -33.14 19.95
C GLY A 66 0.71 -33.68 20.99
#